data_AF-A0AAU0XQK5-F1
#
_entry.id   AF-A0AAU0XQK5-F1
#
_cell.length_a   1.000
_cell.length_b   1.000
_cell.length_c   1.000
_cell.angle_alpha   90.00
_cell.angle_beta   90.00
_cell.angle_gamma   90.00
#
_symmetry.space_group_name_H-M   'P 1'
#
loop_
_entity.id
_entity.type
_entity.pdbx_description
1 polymer ?
#
loop_
_entity_poly.entity_id
_entity_poly.type
_entity_poly.pdbx_seq_one_letter_code
_entity_poly.pdbx_strand_id
1 'polypeptide(L)' 'MRAADESALSPVGAIGRVTVPIPEGGPGEVLVAVRGGSEAYTAWSTSSIDRDERVVVVDSVSARSVMVERLPA' A
#
# COMPACT_ATOMS: atom_id res chain seq x y z
N MET A 1 1.39 9.56 -29.24
CA MET A 1 2.33 9.39 -28.12
C MET A 1 1.77 8.28 -27.25
N ARG A 2 2.42 7.11 -27.19
CA ARG A 2 1.99 6.06 -26.25
C ARG A 2 2.45 6.47 -24.86
N ALA A 3 1.54 6.53 -23.89
CA ALA A 3 1.93 6.71 -22.50
C ALA A 3 2.94 5.60 -22.17
N ALA A 4 4.04 5.96 -21.51
CA ALA A 4 4.94 4.96 -20.96
C ALA A 4 4.14 4.08 -19.99
N ASP A 5 4.53 2.82 -19.87
CA ASP A 5 3.98 1.94 -18.84
C ASP A 5 4.43 2.45 -17.46
N GLU A 6 3.63 3.33 -16.87
CA GLU A 6 3.91 3.95 -15.56
C GLU A 6 3.56 3.02 -14.40
N SER A 7 3.05 1.81 -14.66
CA SER A 7 2.72 0.83 -13.63
C SER A 7 3.91 0.50 -12.73
N ALA A 8 5.14 0.51 -13.25
CA ALA A 8 6.36 0.31 -12.45
C ALA A 8 6.67 1.45 -11.46
N LEU A 9 6.05 2.63 -11.64
CA LEU A 9 6.19 3.80 -10.78
C LEU A 9 5.05 3.92 -9.77
N SER A 10 3.93 3.22 -10.00
CA SER A 10 2.76 3.22 -9.13
C SER A 10 2.87 2.12 -8.07
N PRO A 11 2.50 2.39 -6.80
CA PRO A 11 2.39 1.35 -5.79
C PRO A 11 1.13 0.49 -5.98
N VAL A 12 0.16 0.90 -6.80
CA VAL A 12 -1.10 0.17 -6.99
C VAL A 12 -0.84 -1.21 -7.60
N GLY A 13 -1.42 -2.24 -6.97
CA GLY A 13 -1.21 -3.65 -7.28
C GLY A 13 0.02 -4.26 -6.60
N ALA A 14 0.89 -3.46 -5.97
CA ALA A 14 2.04 -3.98 -5.24
C ALA A 14 1.60 -4.60 -3.90
N ILE A 15 2.34 -5.63 -3.48
CA ILE A 15 2.18 -6.25 -2.18
C ILE A 15 3.10 -5.54 -1.18
N GLY A 16 2.55 -5.16 -0.04
CA GLY A 16 3.26 -4.56 1.08
C GLY A 16 3.13 -5.37 2.37
N ARG A 17 3.87 -4.93 3.38
CA ARG A 17 3.72 -5.42 4.77
C ARG A 17 3.40 -4.26 5.69
N VAL A 18 2.44 -4.46 6.59
CA VAL A 18 2.08 -3.46 7.60
C VAL A 18 3.20 -3.30 8.62
N THR A 19 3.71 -2.08 8.81
CA THR A 19 4.76 -1.73 9.77
C THR A 19 4.22 -1.00 11.00
N VAL A 20 3.10 -0.28 10.83
CA VAL A 20 2.29 0.30 11.92
C VAL A 20 0.84 -0.16 11.71
N PRO A 21 0.17 -0.74 12.73
CA PRO A 21 -1.20 -1.23 12.60
C PRO A 21 -2.14 -0.20 11.98
N ILE A 22 -3.06 -0.68 11.15
CA ILE A 22 -4.08 0.15 10.50
C ILE A 22 -5.38 -0.06 11.28
N PRO A 23 -5.83 0.90 12.10
CA PRO A 23 -7.12 0.79 12.78
C PRO A 23 -8.27 1.03 11.79
N GLU A 24 -9.46 0.50 12.10
CA GLU A 24 -10.66 0.85 11.34
C GLU A 24 -10.91 2.36 11.40
N GLY A 25 -11.00 3.00 10.24
CA GLY A 25 -11.24 4.45 10.14
C GLY A 25 -10.03 5.34 10.46
N GLY A 26 -8.84 4.78 10.66
CA GLY A 26 -7.62 5.56 10.90
C GLY A 26 -6.39 5.07 10.12
N PRO A 27 -5.32 5.88 10.09
CA PRO A 27 -4.13 5.54 9.32
C PRO A 27 -3.21 4.58 10.07
N GLY A 28 -2.57 3.70 9.32
CA GLY A 28 -1.36 2.97 9.71
C GLY A 28 -0.22 3.22 8.72
N GLU A 29 0.73 2.30 8.67
CA GLU A 29 1.89 2.39 7.76
C GLU A 29 2.13 1.03 7.10
N VAL A 30 2.46 1.06 5.81
CA VAL A 30 2.89 -0.11 5.04
C VAL A 30 4.22 0.16 4.36
N LEU A 31 5.06 -0.86 4.32
CA LEU A 31 6.28 -0.88 3.53
C LEU A 31 6.01 -1.64 2.22
N VAL A 32 6.16 -0.96 1.08
CA VAL A 32 5.84 -1.49 -0.25
C VAL A 32 7.10 -1.49 -1.11
N ALA A 33 7.33 -2.58 -1.84
CA ALA A 33 8.43 -2.65 -2.81
C ALA A 33 8.06 -1.88 -4.08
N VAL A 34 8.77 -0.80 -4.37
CA VAL A 34 8.55 0.07 -5.55
C VAL A 34 9.88 0.58 -6.09
N ARG A 35 9.99 0.74 -7.41
CA ARG A 35 11.12 1.43 -8.09
C ARG A 35 12.51 0.89 -7.71
N GLY A 36 12.63 -0.42 -7.47
CA GLY A 36 13.89 -1.06 -7.09
C GLY A 36 14.29 -0.91 -5.62
N GLY A 37 13.40 -0.35 -4.78
CA GLY A 37 13.60 -0.25 -3.33
C GLY A 37 12.31 -0.53 -2.56
N SER A 38 12.24 -0.06 -1.33
CA SER A 38 11.01 -0.04 -0.54
C SER A 38 10.71 1.36 -0.06
N GLU A 39 9.42 1.71 -0.06
CA GLU A 39 8.94 3.00 0.39
C GLU A 39 7.84 2.77 1.43
N ALA A 40 7.88 3.58 2.50
CA ALA A 40 6.83 3.60 3.51
C ALA A 40 5.70 4.52 3.04
N TYR A 41 4.47 4.04 3.19
CA TYR A 41 3.25 4.78 2.85
C TYR A 41 2.30 4.83 4.05
N THR A 42 1.61 5.95 4.21
CA THR A 42 0.43 6.02 5.07
C THR A 42 -0.67 5.14 4.48
N ALA A 43 -1.13 4.16 5.23
CA ALA A 43 -2.10 3.19 4.75
C ALA A 43 -3.46 3.35 5.42
N TRP A 44 -4.51 3.20 4.62
CA TRP A 44 -5.89 3.19 5.07
C TRP A 44 -6.56 1.89 4.64
N SER A 45 -7.46 1.39 5.49
CA SER A 45 -8.27 0.22 5.17
C SER A 45 -9.66 0.37 5.79
N THR A 46 -10.63 -0.36 5.24
CA THR A 46 -12.01 -0.43 5.76
C THR A 46 -12.14 -1.36 6.95
N SER A 47 -11.12 -2.17 7.23
CA SER A 47 -11.07 -3.06 8.40
C SER A 47 -9.74 -2.89 9.12
N SER A 48 -9.67 -3.25 10.40
CA SER A 48 -8.41 -3.25 11.11
C SER A 48 -7.45 -4.29 10.54
N ILE A 49 -6.18 -3.93 10.41
CA ILE A 49 -5.09 -4.81 9.95
C ILE A 49 -3.91 -4.68 10.92
N ASP A 50 -3.47 -5.82 11.44
CA ASP A 50 -2.40 -5.88 12.41
C ASP A 50 -1.02 -5.72 11.75
N ARG A 51 -0.03 -5.42 12.60
CA ARG A 51 1.37 -5.34 12.19
C ARG A 51 1.82 -6.68 11.59
N ASP A 52 2.72 -6.61 10.63
CA ASP A 52 3.33 -7.72 9.90
C ASP A 52 2.37 -8.52 8.98
N GLU A 53 1.08 -8.18 8.95
CA GLU A 53 0.16 -8.68 7.92
C GLU A 53 0.57 -8.21 6.51
N ARG A 54 0.31 -9.06 5.52
CA ARG A 54 0.52 -8.74 4.09
C ARG A 54 -0.73 -8.10 3.52
N VAL A 55 -0.52 -7.06 2.72
CA VAL A 55 -1.61 -6.30 2.09
C VAL A 55 -1.29 -6.07 0.63
N VAL A 56 -2.33 -5.83 -0.17
CA VAL A 56 -2.22 -5.33 -1.54
C VAL A 56 -2.65 -3.87 -1.56
N VAL A 57 -1.89 -3.03 -2.26
CA VAL A 57 -2.29 -1.65 -2.54
C VAL A 57 -3.36 -1.66 -3.62
N VAL A 58 -4.55 -1.17 -3.31
CA VAL A 58 -5.69 -1.14 -4.23
C VAL A 58 -5.90 0.23 -4.86
N ASP A 59 -5.40 1.29 -4.22
CA ASP A 59 -5.48 2.66 -4.75
C ASP A 59 -4.40 3.57 -4.14
N SER A 60 -4.11 4.69 -4.80
CA SER A 60 -3.23 5.76 -4.32
C SER A 60 -4.03 7.03 -4.06
N VAL A 61 -4.21 7.39 -2.79
CA VAL A 61 -4.94 8.61 -2.38
C VAL A 61 -4.08 9.85 -2.58
N SER A 62 -2.77 9.72 -2.43
CA SER A 62 -1.78 10.77 -2.67
C SER A 62 -0.42 10.16 -3.02
N ALA A 63 0.60 10.99 -3.23
CA ALA A 63 1.97 10.52 -3.46
C ALA A 63 2.55 9.70 -2.30
N ARG A 64 1.99 9.78 -1.08
CA ARG A 64 2.46 9.07 0.13
C ARG A 64 1.34 8.39 0.94
N SER A 65 0.15 8.31 0.38
CA SER A 65 -1.01 7.70 1.03
C SER A 65 -1.68 6.71 0.11
N VAL A 66 -1.99 5.52 0.61
CA VAL A 66 -2.56 4.41 -0.16
C VAL A 66 -3.77 3.80 0.54
N MET A 67 -4.67 3.23 -0.25
CA MET A 67 -5.70 2.32 0.24
C MET A 67 -5.18 0.89 0.10
N VAL A 68 -5.39 0.07 1.13
CA VAL A 68 -4.95 -1.32 1.14
C VAL A 68 -6.04 -2.27 1.60
N GLU A 69 -5.96 -3.49 1.09
CA GLU A 69 -6.76 -4.62 1.54
C GLU A 69 -5.85 -5.77 1.96
N ARG A 70 -6.34 -6.65 2.85
CA ARG A 70 -5.62 -7.87 3.24
C ARG A 70 -5.33 -8.71 2.01
N LEU A 71 -4.08 -9.17 1.89
CA LEU A 71 -3.73 -10.12 0.84
C LEU A 71 -4.46 -11.45 1.12
N PRO A 72 -5.20 -12.01 0.15
CA PRO A 72 -5.80 -13.33 0.28
C PRO A 72 -4.73 -14.41 0.55
N ALA A 73 -5.12 -15.46 1.26
CA ALA A 73 -4.27 -16.62 1.53
C ALA A 73 -3.99 -17.44 0.26
#